data_AF-A0AA95GX66-F1
#
_entry.id   AF-A0AA95GX66-F1
#
_cell.length_a   1.000
_cell.length_b   1.000
_cell.length_c   1.000
_cell.angle_alpha   90.00
_cell.angle_beta   90.00
_cell.angle_gamma   90.00
#
_symmetry.space_group_name_H-M   'P 1'
#
loop_
_entity.id
_entity.type
_entity.pdbx_description
1 polymer ?
#
loop_
_entity_poly.entity_id
_entity_poly.type
_entity_poly.pdbx_seq_one_letter_code
_entity_poly.pdbx_strand_id
1 'polypeptide(L)'
;MGIYRQILVRILAVLVVSFGLIYISWRWSGTVAWDAWWISLPLVVAETYSLGESALYAVTMWNARRRPPPPPALPGRTVDVFIATYNEPLDLVLKTAIAARDMEYPHQTWILDDGNRTEFAKAAGQIGVGYITRGPEWDGRQRFAKAGNVNNALSLTTGEFVAILDADQVPEPRFLDRVLGYFDAEEVAFVQTPQHFWNVTDRDPLGSQAELFYGPIQQGKDGWDAAFFCGSNAVLRREALMALGLTRYTRTATEQTWSSLRKGRSRLQDLLGELGRRHPAAMPVVEQALEAMARAERQLRRGDVLAEITFELRVAFHAAALSVPDAMDDVVPELDAILESVDVAHTDQALAIHPMDTTTITEDMATAMHLHAMGWGSVYHHEVLVHGLAPEDVSTMLSQRHRWAAGTMQVFFNDNPLLLRGLTVAQRLMYLGTMTSYLNGFAALSYIAAPVVFLWAGTYPLTASPVVFFCLFLPFFISCQVLFQVAGNGAKGLWRGQQWSFALFPTWIAATCSGAAAVFLGRHLTFSVTAKSKQATGRGFQHVRLQVAAMALLAISAVIGLARVTTGEAPLYPTLITLAWVALDLALLSVVIGAARYRGPGEDLAGPVPTPHELNRVLESTQGSRPTHP
;
A
#
# COMPACT_ATOMS: atom_id res chain seq x y z
N MET A 1 -0.17 -18.03 19.34
CA MET A 1 -0.61 -19.34 18.81
C MET A 1 -0.36 -20.39 19.87
N GLY A 2 -1.18 -21.46 20.00
CA GLY A 2 -0.87 -22.55 20.93
C GLY A 2 0.40 -23.30 20.52
N ILE A 3 1.21 -23.76 21.48
CA ILE A 3 2.55 -24.31 21.23
C ILE A 3 2.55 -25.48 20.22
N TYR A 4 1.61 -26.41 20.35
CA TYR A 4 1.49 -27.56 19.44
C TYR A 4 1.22 -27.15 17.99
N ARG A 5 0.36 -26.15 17.80
CA ARG A 5 0.02 -25.65 16.47
C ARG A 5 1.20 -24.91 15.85
N GLN A 6 1.97 -24.15 16.64
CA GLN A 6 3.17 -23.49 16.15
C GLN A 6 4.25 -24.50 15.73
N ILE A 7 4.44 -25.58 16.49
CA ILE A 7 5.33 -26.69 16.11
C ILE A 7 4.87 -27.31 14.79
N LEU A 8 3.58 -27.60 14.66
CA LEU A 8 3.02 -28.17 13.42
C LEU A 8 3.22 -27.23 12.21
N VAL A 9 2.98 -25.92 12.37
CA VAL A 9 3.24 -24.91 11.33
C VAL A 9 4.71 -24.94 10.89
N ARG A 10 5.66 -25.05 11.84
CA ARG A 10 7.09 -25.10 11.53
C ARG A 10 7.48 -26.40 10.80
N ILE A 11 6.92 -27.54 11.20
CA ILE A 11 7.12 -28.81 10.48
C ILE A 11 6.62 -28.69 9.04
N LEU A 12 5.38 -28.20 8.87
CA LEU A 12 4.78 -28.01 7.54
C LEU A 12 5.56 -26.99 6.69
N ALA A 13 6.06 -25.91 7.30
CA ALA A 13 6.92 -24.94 6.63
C ALA A 13 8.19 -25.59 6.06
N VAL A 14 8.86 -26.46 6.84
CA VAL A 14 10.02 -27.22 6.35
C VAL A 14 9.62 -28.14 5.21
N LEU A 15 8.50 -28.88 5.33
CA LEU A 15 8.03 -29.78 4.27
C LEU A 15 7.70 -29.03 2.98
N VAL A 16 7.03 -27.87 3.06
CA VAL A 16 6.73 -27.02 1.90
C VAL A 16 8.01 -26.61 1.18
N VAL A 17 9.01 -26.12 1.91
CA VAL A 17 10.28 -25.68 1.29
C VAL A 17 11.05 -26.87 0.75
N SER A 18 11.18 -27.97 1.50
CA SER A 18 11.93 -29.15 1.07
C SER A 18 11.32 -29.82 -0.16
N PHE A 19 10.03 -30.14 -0.14
CA PHE A 19 9.37 -30.75 -1.30
C PHE A 19 9.29 -29.78 -2.48
N GLY A 20 9.06 -28.49 -2.20
CA GLY A 20 9.06 -27.46 -3.22
C GLY A 20 10.39 -27.32 -3.95
N LEU A 21 11.51 -27.28 -3.21
CA LEU A 21 12.85 -27.25 -3.80
C LEU A 21 13.13 -28.51 -4.62
N ILE A 22 12.80 -29.70 -4.10
CA ILE A 22 12.96 -30.96 -4.85
C ILE A 22 12.17 -30.90 -6.17
N TYR A 23 10.90 -30.49 -6.12
CA TYR A 23 10.04 -30.37 -7.27
C TYR A 23 10.57 -29.35 -8.29
N ILE A 24 10.88 -28.13 -7.87
CA ILE A 24 11.33 -27.05 -8.75
C ILE A 24 12.72 -27.33 -9.33
N SER A 25 13.65 -27.90 -8.55
CA SER A 25 14.95 -28.32 -9.06
C SER A 25 14.80 -29.37 -10.15
N TRP A 26 13.93 -30.37 -9.96
CA TRP A 26 13.61 -31.36 -10.99
C TRP A 26 12.98 -30.72 -12.23
N ARG A 27 12.06 -29.75 -12.02
CA ARG A 27 11.41 -29.04 -13.13
C ARG A 27 12.44 -28.36 -14.04
N TRP A 28 13.36 -27.58 -13.45
CA TRP A 28 14.42 -26.88 -14.17
C TRP A 28 15.47 -27.81 -14.79
N SER A 29 15.82 -28.92 -14.12
CA SER A 29 16.93 -29.77 -14.57
C SER A 29 16.58 -30.69 -15.73
N GLY A 30 15.31 -31.08 -15.91
CA GLY A 30 15.00 -32.19 -16.81
C GLY A 30 13.64 -32.20 -17.47
N THR A 31 12.78 -31.18 -17.28
CA THR A 31 11.40 -31.23 -17.80
C THR A 31 11.00 -30.02 -18.64
N VAL A 32 11.91 -29.05 -18.80
CA VAL A 32 11.70 -27.91 -19.69
C VAL A 32 11.67 -28.43 -21.13
N ALA A 33 10.55 -28.22 -21.80
CA ALA A 33 10.37 -28.53 -23.21
C ALA A 33 11.01 -27.40 -24.04
N TRP A 34 12.28 -27.54 -24.40
CA TRP A 34 13.04 -26.50 -25.12
C TRP A 34 12.54 -26.24 -26.55
N ASP A 35 11.96 -27.24 -27.18
CA ASP A 35 11.19 -27.13 -28.43
C ASP A 35 9.95 -26.24 -28.28
N ALA A 36 9.38 -26.20 -27.08
CA ALA A 36 8.25 -25.35 -26.69
C ALA A 36 8.64 -24.33 -25.61
N TRP A 37 9.87 -23.78 -25.67
CA TRP A 37 10.41 -22.90 -24.61
C TRP A 37 9.51 -21.72 -24.27
N TRP A 38 8.80 -21.18 -25.27
CA TRP A 38 7.93 -20.01 -25.15
C TRP A 38 6.71 -20.24 -24.24
N ILE A 39 6.31 -21.49 -23.99
CA ILE A 39 5.28 -21.85 -23.01
C ILE A 39 5.88 -22.59 -21.80
N SER A 40 6.92 -23.39 -22.01
CA SER A 40 7.58 -24.14 -20.94
C SER A 40 8.27 -23.23 -19.94
N LEU A 41 8.97 -22.19 -20.41
CA LEU A 41 9.72 -21.27 -19.57
C LEU A 41 8.79 -20.40 -18.70
N PRO A 42 7.74 -19.73 -19.24
CA PRO A 42 6.79 -19.02 -18.39
C PRO A 42 6.13 -19.91 -17.34
N LEU A 43 5.80 -21.17 -17.69
CA LEU A 43 5.20 -22.11 -16.75
C LEU A 43 6.15 -22.46 -15.60
N VAL A 44 7.40 -22.86 -15.86
CA VAL A 44 8.34 -23.19 -14.78
C VAL A 44 8.73 -21.96 -13.95
N VAL A 45 8.76 -20.77 -14.55
CA VAL A 45 8.93 -19.50 -13.83
C VAL A 45 7.74 -19.23 -12.91
N ALA A 46 6.50 -19.42 -13.38
CA ALA A 46 5.29 -19.28 -12.56
C ALA A 46 5.28 -20.26 -11.38
N GLU A 47 5.69 -21.51 -11.59
CA GLU A 47 5.83 -22.52 -10.53
C GLU A 47 6.93 -22.15 -9.53
N THR A 48 8.06 -21.64 -10.01
CA THR A 48 9.17 -21.15 -9.17
C THR A 48 8.73 -19.97 -8.31
N TYR A 49 7.99 -19.02 -8.90
CA TYR A 49 7.38 -17.91 -8.18
C TYR A 49 6.41 -18.42 -7.10
N SER A 50 5.56 -19.40 -7.42
CA SER A 50 4.61 -19.99 -6.46
C SER A 50 5.31 -20.68 -5.29
N LEU A 51 6.47 -21.32 -5.51
CA LEU A 51 7.35 -21.79 -4.43
C LEU A 51 7.85 -20.63 -3.57
N GLY A 52 8.32 -19.56 -4.20
CA GLY A 52 8.78 -18.35 -3.50
C GLY A 52 7.70 -17.77 -2.57
N GLU A 53 6.48 -17.56 -3.07
CA GLU A 53 5.35 -17.08 -2.28
C GLU A 53 4.98 -18.06 -1.15
N SER A 54 4.98 -19.36 -1.43
CA SER A 54 4.71 -20.39 -0.41
C SER A 54 5.76 -20.41 0.69
N ALA A 55 7.04 -20.21 0.33
CA ALA A 55 8.14 -20.10 1.29
C ALA A 55 8.05 -18.81 2.10
N LEU A 56 7.73 -17.67 1.49
CA LEU A 56 7.51 -16.41 2.21
C LEU A 56 6.32 -16.50 3.17
N TYR A 57 5.23 -17.15 2.76
CA TYR A 57 4.11 -17.44 3.66
C TYR A 57 4.54 -18.35 4.81
N ALA A 58 5.30 -19.41 4.54
CA ALA A 58 5.85 -20.30 5.55
C ALA A 58 6.73 -19.56 6.58
N VAL A 59 7.61 -18.67 6.12
CA VAL A 59 8.43 -17.79 6.98
C VAL A 59 7.55 -16.85 7.79
N THR A 60 6.53 -16.24 7.17
CA THR A 60 5.59 -15.34 7.86
C THR A 60 4.89 -16.08 9.01
N MET A 61 4.47 -17.33 8.77
CA MET A 61 3.75 -18.13 9.78
C MET A 61 4.68 -18.76 10.83
N TRP A 62 5.98 -18.87 10.56
CA TRP A 62 6.98 -19.50 11.43
C TRP A 62 6.99 -18.93 12.86
N ASN A 63 6.78 -17.61 12.97
CA ASN A 63 6.74 -16.89 14.24
C ASN A 63 5.40 -16.23 14.54
N ALA A 64 4.29 -16.73 13.98
CA ALA A 64 2.99 -16.11 14.15
C ALA A 64 2.58 -15.93 15.62
N ARG A 65 2.39 -14.67 16.00
CA ARG A 65 2.15 -14.22 17.36
C ARG A 65 0.69 -13.81 17.52
N ARG A 66 0.03 -14.42 18.50
CA ARG A 66 -1.25 -13.91 19.01
C ARG A 66 -0.94 -13.33 20.38
N ARG A 67 -0.98 -12.01 20.50
CA ARG A 67 -0.63 -11.33 21.74
C ARG A 67 -1.66 -11.62 22.84
N PRO A 68 -1.23 -11.71 24.12
CA PRO A 68 -2.15 -11.75 25.25
C PRO A 68 -2.93 -10.43 25.34
N PRO A 69 -3.92 -10.34 26.25
CA PRO A 69 -4.57 -9.07 26.56
C PRO A 69 -3.52 -7.95 26.79
N PRO A 70 -3.80 -6.74 26.28
CA PRO A 70 -2.89 -5.61 26.37
C PRO A 70 -2.71 -5.21 27.85
N PRO A 71 -1.52 -4.71 28.23
CA PRO A 71 -1.37 -4.06 29.52
C PRO A 71 -2.26 -2.80 29.59
N PRO A 72 -2.66 -2.34 30.78
CA PRO A 72 -3.34 -1.05 30.91
C PRO A 72 -2.40 0.08 30.49
N ALA A 73 -2.95 1.14 29.91
CA ALA A 73 -2.17 2.32 29.57
C ALA A 73 -1.68 3.06 30.83
N LEU A 74 -0.47 3.63 30.78
CA LEU A 74 -0.01 4.56 31.80
C LEU A 74 -0.94 5.78 31.86
N PRO A 75 -1.30 6.27 33.07
CA PRO A 75 -2.15 7.45 33.21
C PRO A 75 -1.53 8.70 32.58
N GLY A 76 -2.37 9.57 32.03
CA GLY A 76 -1.94 10.90 31.56
C GLY A 76 -1.44 10.97 30.12
N ARG A 77 -1.45 9.86 29.36
CA ARG A 77 -1.17 9.90 27.92
C ARG A 77 -2.25 10.70 27.19
N THR A 78 -1.82 11.61 26.34
CA THR A 78 -2.71 12.43 25.50
C THR A 78 -2.88 11.81 24.13
N VAL A 79 -4.10 11.81 23.61
CA VAL A 79 -4.44 11.20 22.32
C VAL A 79 -5.29 12.14 21.49
N ASP A 80 -4.91 12.34 20.24
CA ASP A 80 -5.75 12.93 19.21
C ASP A 80 -6.34 11.83 18.31
N VAL A 81 -7.65 11.84 18.11
CA VAL A 81 -8.36 10.89 17.24
C VAL A 81 -8.78 11.62 15.98
N PHE A 82 -8.19 11.23 14.85
CA PHE A 82 -8.39 11.84 13.54
C PHE A 82 -9.36 11.03 12.70
N ILE A 83 -10.41 11.68 12.20
CA ILE A 83 -11.40 11.11 11.30
C ILE A 83 -11.29 11.85 9.97
N ALA A 84 -10.65 11.22 8.99
CA ALA A 84 -10.43 11.83 7.68
C ALA A 84 -11.66 11.66 6.79
N THR A 85 -12.11 12.75 6.18
CA THR A 85 -13.22 12.75 5.21
C THR A 85 -12.95 13.68 4.03
N TYR A 86 -13.51 13.33 2.88
CA TYR A 86 -13.44 14.10 1.64
C TYR A 86 -14.82 14.28 1.00
N ASN A 87 -15.53 13.19 0.73
CA ASN A 87 -16.82 13.21 0.04
C ASN A 87 -17.90 12.34 0.72
N GLU A 88 -17.60 11.80 1.89
CA GLU A 88 -18.53 11.00 2.67
C GLU A 88 -19.69 11.85 3.19
N PRO A 89 -20.91 11.29 3.29
CA PRO A 89 -22.07 12.03 3.75
C PRO A 89 -21.97 12.34 5.25
N LEU A 90 -22.61 13.44 5.67
CA LEU A 90 -22.51 13.98 7.03
C LEU A 90 -22.95 12.98 8.11
N ASP A 91 -24.03 12.24 7.88
CA ASP A 91 -24.55 11.24 8.81
C ASP A 91 -23.55 10.12 9.10
N LEU A 92 -22.87 9.63 8.07
CA LEU A 92 -21.84 8.60 8.19
C LEU A 92 -20.64 9.11 9.01
N VAL A 93 -20.16 10.32 8.72
CA VAL A 93 -19.01 10.90 9.45
C VAL A 93 -19.37 11.22 10.89
N LEU A 94 -20.56 11.78 11.14
CA LEU A 94 -21.02 12.08 12.50
C LEU A 94 -21.20 10.81 13.33
N LYS A 95 -21.69 9.71 12.74
CA LYS A 95 -21.79 8.43 13.44
C LYS A 95 -20.42 7.99 13.98
N THR A 96 -19.38 8.08 13.15
CA THR A 96 -18.00 7.75 13.54
C THR A 96 -17.44 8.75 14.55
N ALA A 97 -17.69 10.04 14.37
CA ALA A 97 -17.20 11.10 15.27
C ALA A 97 -17.79 11.02 16.68
N ILE A 98 -19.09 10.73 16.79
CA ILE A 98 -19.76 10.57 18.07
C ILE A 98 -19.23 9.32 18.78
N ALA A 99 -19.12 8.18 18.08
CA ALA A 99 -18.56 6.96 18.66
C ALA A 99 -17.09 7.12 19.08
N ALA A 100 -16.30 7.88 18.31
CA ALA A 100 -14.94 8.21 18.68
C ALA A 100 -14.89 9.07 19.95
N ARG A 101 -15.65 10.17 20.00
CA ARG A 101 -15.75 11.05 21.19
C ARG A 101 -16.14 10.29 22.45
N ASP A 102 -17.04 9.32 22.31
CA ASP A 102 -17.60 8.55 23.43
C ASP A 102 -16.73 7.35 23.85
N MET A 103 -15.52 7.19 23.30
CA MET A 103 -14.56 6.21 23.81
C MET A 103 -14.20 6.49 25.29
N GLU A 104 -13.96 5.43 26.05
CA GLU A 104 -13.81 5.46 27.50
C GLU A 104 -12.54 6.21 27.95
N TYR A 105 -11.44 6.07 27.20
CA TYR A 105 -10.18 6.73 27.50
C TYR A 105 -10.22 8.24 27.20
N PRO A 106 -9.73 9.14 28.08
CA PRO A 106 -9.72 10.59 27.82
C PRO A 106 -8.88 10.99 26.59
N HIS A 107 -9.50 11.69 25.63
CA HIS A 107 -8.85 12.06 24.37
C HIS A 107 -9.52 13.29 23.72
N GLN A 108 -8.95 13.77 22.61
CA GLN A 108 -9.57 14.79 21.74
C GLN A 108 -9.92 14.19 20.38
N THR A 109 -11.14 14.43 19.90
CA THR A 109 -11.62 13.94 18.59
C THR A 109 -11.64 15.08 17.58
N TRP A 110 -11.18 14.80 16.36
CA TRP A 110 -11.06 15.77 15.28
C TRP A 110 -11.61 15.21 13.97
N ILE A 111 -12.53 15.95 13.34
CA ILE A 111 -12.94 15.72 11.96
C ILE A 111 -11.96 16.49 11.06
N LEU A 112 -11.28 15.77 10.17
CA LEU A 112 -10.35 16.33 9.19
C LEU A 112 -11.06 16.37 7.83
N ASP A 113 -11.62 17.52 7.46
CA ASP A 113 -12.41 17.67 6.25
C ASP A 113 -11.65 18.33 5.10
N ASP A 114 -11.28 17.53 4.09
CA ASP A 114 -10.64 18.03 2.87
C ASP A 114 -11.62 18.74 1.92
N GLY A 115 -12.93 18.58 2.14
CA GLY A 115 -14.00 19.20 1.35
C GLY A 115 -14.35 20.63 1.81
N ASN A 116 -13.83 21.08 2.96
CA ASN A 116 -14.14 22.38 3.58
C ASN A 116 -15.67 22.66 3.65
N ARG A 117 -16.43 21.72 4.20
CA ARG A 117 -17.90 21.75 4.20
C ARG A 117 -18.43 22.43 5.45
N THR A 118 -19.12 23.56 5.28
CA THR A 118 -19.61 24.40 6.39
C THR A 118 -20.58 23.68 7.34
N GLU A 119 -21.37 22.75 6.81
CA GLU A 119 -22.30 21.93 7.58
C GLU A 119 -21.56 20.97 8.52
N PHE A 120 -20.36 20.50 8.15
CA PHE A 120 -19.53 19.68 9.03
C PHE A 120 -18.97 20.50 10.19
N ALA A 121 -18.51 21.72 9.95
CA ALA A 121 -18.03 22.61 11.00
C ALA A 121 -19.10 22.90 12.06
N LYS A 122 -20.34 23.20 11.61
CA LYS A 122 -21.48 23.41 12.51
C LYS A 122 -21.80 22.15 13.32
N ALA A 123 -21.89 21.00 12.66
CA ALA A 123 -22.22 19.75 13.32
C ALA A 123 -21.14 19.32 14.33
N ALA A 124 -19.86 19.47 13.98
CA ALA A 124 -18.72 19.19 14.85
C ALA A 124 -18.81 20.01 16.15
N GLY A 125 -19.11 21.31 16.05
CA GLY A 125 -19.30 22.18 17.21
C GLY A 125 -20.50 21.76 18.09
N GLN A 126 -21.58 21.24 17.51
CA GLN A 126 -22.74 20.75 18.27
C GLN A 126 -22.45 19.48 19.07
N ILE A 127 -21.62 18.58 18.53
CA ILE A 127 -21.22 17.34 19.23
C ILE A 127 -19.96 17.50 20.08
N GLY A 128 -19.36 18.70 20.12
CA GLY A 128 -18.18 18.98 20.94
C GLY A 128 -16.88 18.34 20.44
N VAL A 129 -16.75 18.11 19.13
CA VAL A 129 -15.51 17.62 18.52
C VAL A 129 -14.82 18.72 17.72
N GLY A 130 -13.51 18.62 17.57
CA GLY A 130 -12.73 19.54 16.76
C GLY A 130 -12.97 19.37 15.26
N TYR A 131 -12.77 20.45 14.51
CA TYR A 131 -12.92 20.47 13.05
C TYR A 131 -11.70 21.16 12.43
N ILE A 132 -11.00 20.43 11.56
CA ILE A 132 -9.81 20.91 10.85
C ILE A 132 -10.07 20.82 9.35
N THR A 133 -9.74 21.88 8.64
CA THR A 133 -9.71 21.96 7.18
C THR A 133 -8.33 22.47 6.74
N ARG A 134 -8.08 22.45 5.44
CA ARG A 134 -6.89 23.04 4.84
C ARG A 134 -7.13 24.51 4.53
N GLY A 135 -6.19 25.38 4.91
CA GLY A 135 -6.26 26.81 4.67
C GLY A 135 -5.75 27.22 3.28
N PRO A 136 -5.70 28.54 3.01
CA PRO A 136 -5.23 29.13 1.75
C PRO A 136 -3.80 28.72 1.37
N GLU A 137 -2.98 28.31 2.33
CA GLU A 137 -1.63 27.79 2.09
C GLU A 137 -1.58 26.52 1.22
N TRP A 138 -2.72 25.86 0.98
CA TRP A 138 -2.84 24.72 0.08
C TRP A 138 -3.30 25.08 -1.34
N ASP A 139 -3.60 26.35 -1.63
CA ASP A 139 -4.14 26.77 -2.92
C ASP A 139 -3.10 26.67 -4.03
N GLY A 140 -3.48 25.98 -5.13
CA GLY A 140 -2.57 25.70 -6.25
C GLY A 140 -1.48 24.67 -5.95
N ARG A 141 -1.47 24.06 -4.75
CA ARG A 141 -0.45 23.10 -4.31
C ARG A 141 -0.99 21.68 -4.24
N GLN A 142 -0.09 20.71 -4.29
CA GLN A 142 -0.45 19.30 -4.19
C GLN A 142 -0.98 18.97 -2.78
N ARG A 143 -2.15 18.31 -2.73
CA ARG A 143 -2.84 17.99 -1.47
C ARG A 143 -2.50 16.60 -0.90
N PHE A 144 -1.86 15.71 -1.64
CA PHE A 144 -1.47 14.38 -1.13
C PHE A 144 -2.59 13.56 -0.46
N ALA A 145 -3.85 13.78 -0.87
CA ALA A 145 -5.04 13.11 -0.33
C ALA A 145 -5.02 13.00 1.22
N LYS A 146 -5.35 11.83 1.76
CA LYS A 146 -5.44 11.58 3.20
C LYS A 146 -4.13 11.87 3.95
N ALA A 147 -2.98 11.46 3.40
CA ALA A 147 -1.68 11.71 4.03
C ALA A 147 -1.45 13.21 4.29
N GLY A 148 -1.74 14.05 3.30
CA GLY A 148 -1.63 15.51 3.45
C GLY A 148 -2.60 16.09 4.47
N ASN A 149 -3.81 15.52 4.58
CA ASN A 149 -4.81 15.96 5.56
C ASN A 149 -4.35 15.64 6.99
N VAL A 150 -3.85 14.42 7.21
CA VAL A 150 -3.26 14.00 8.49
C VAL A 150 -2.04 14.85 8.83
N ASN A 151 -1.14 15.10 7.89
CA ASN A 151 0.03 15.95 8.10
C ASN A 151 -0.36 17.39 8.48
N ASN A 152 -1.42 17.94 7.88
CA ASN A 152 -1.98 19.24 8.26
C ASN A 152 -2.53 19.22 9.69
N ALA A 153 -3.26 18.18 10.08
CA ALA A 153 -3.77 18.06 11.44
C ALA A 153 -2.64 17.91 12.48
N LEU A 154 -1.56 17.20 12.13
CA LEU A 154 -0.40 17.04 13.00
C LEU A 154 0.27 18.38 13.35
N SER A 155 0.23 19.39 12.47
CA SER A 155 0.80 20.71 12.79
C SER A 155 -0.10 21.58 13.66
N LEU A 156 -1.38 21.21 13.84
CA LEU A 156 -2.38 21.97 14.57
C LEU A 156 -2.78 21.36 15.92
N THR A 157 -2.27 20.17 16.23
CA THR A 157 -2.66 19.36 17.40
C THR A 157 -1.43 18.87 18.16
N THR A 158 -1.60 18.42 19.41
CA THR A 158 -0.47 18.23 20.36
C THR A 158 -0.47 16.90 21.12
N GLY A 159 -1.43 16.00 20.89
CA GLY A 159 -1.50 14.71 21.56
C GLY A 159 -0.28 13.83 21.30
N GLU A 160 0.24 13.16 22.32
CA GLU A 160 1.42 12.28 22.22
C GLU A 160 1.18 11.13 21.23
N PHE A 161 -0.05 10.63 21.19
CA PHE A 161 -0.49 9.58 20.27
C PHE A 161 -1.59 10.09 19.35
N VAL A 162 -1.65 9.48 18.16
CA VAL A 162 -2.62 9.82 17.13
C VAL A 162 -3.34 8.55 16.68
N ALA A 163 -4.64 8.48 16.92
CA ALA A 163 -5.49 7.44 16.36
C ALA A 163 -6.01 7.89 15.00
N ILE A 164 -5.87 7.06 13.97
CA ILE A 164 -6.37 7.37 12.61
C ILE A 164 -7.52 6.43 12.29
N LEU A 165 -8.68 7.03 12.01
CA LEU A 165 -9.90 6.36 11.59
C LEU A 165 -10.34 6.93 10.22
N ASP A 166 -10.88 6.06 9.38
CA ASP A 166 -11.59 6.49 8.18
C ASP A 166 -13.00 6.93 8.58
N ALA A 167 -13.60 7.81 7.77
CA ALA A 167 -14.97 8.28 7.96
C ALA A 167 -16.00 7.16 8.24
N ASP A 168 -15.81 5.96 7.67
CA ASP A 168 -16.72 4.82 7.79
C ASP A 168 -16.31 3.77 8.84
N GLN A 169 -15.29 4.05 9.66
CA GLN A 169 -14.71 3.11 10.64
C GLN A 169 -15.13 3.49 12.07
N VAL A 170 -16.22 2.90 12.56
CA VAL A 170 -16.82 3.22 13.86
C VAL A 170 -16.12 2.46 14.98
N PRO A 171 -15.45 3.15 15.95
CA PRO A 171 -14.73 2.48 17.03
C PRO A 171 -15.67 1.96 18.13
N GLU A 172 -15.23 0.91 18.83
CA GLU A 172 -15.82 0.45 20.09
C GLU A 172 -15.35 1.34 21.26
N PRO A 173 -16.15 1.48 22.34
CA PRO A 173 -15.80 2.36 23.47
C PRO A 173 -14.41 2.11 24.07
N ARG A 174 -13.96 0.85 24.07
CA ARG A 174 -12.69 0.42 24.67
C ARG A 174 -11.49 0.47 23.71
N PHE A 175 -11.62 0.99 22.49
CA PHE A 175 -10.57 0.91 21.47
C PHE A 175 -9.22 1.43 21.99
N LEU A 176 -9.19 2.62 22.59
CA LEU A 176 -7.96 3.22 23.12
C LEU A 176 -7.42 2.46 24.35
N ASP A 177 -8.27 2.01 25.27
CA ASP A 177 -7.85 1.22 26.45
C ASP A 177 -7.18 -0.10 26.08
N ARG A 178 -7.57 -0.69 24.95
CA ARG A 178 -7.00 -1.96 24.45
C ARG A 178 -5.73 -1.76 23.62
N VAL A 179 -5.36 -0.53 23.30
CA VAL A 179 -4.25 -0.24 22.39
C VAL A 179 -3.12 0.51 23.08
N LEU A 180 -3.45 1.50 23.91
CA LEU A 180 -2.46 2.46 24.42
C LEU A 180 -1.39 1.82 25.31
N GLY A 181 -1.67 0.73 26.02
CA GLY A 181 -0.67 0.06 26.87
C GLY A 181 0.54 -0.50 26.13
N TYR A 182 0.44 -0.76 24.82
CA TYR A 182 1.61 -1.24 24.06
C TYR A 182 2.70 -0.18 23.89
N PHE A 183 2.38 1.11 24.05
CA PHE A 183 3.34 2.22 23.94
C PHE A 183 4.19 2.44 25.19
N ASP A 184 4.04 1.59 26.22
CA ASP A 184 4.98 1.52 27.35
C ASP A 184 6.38 1.11 26.87
N ALA A 185 6.44 0.35 25.78
CA ALA A 185 7.67 0.17 25.02
C ALA A 185 7.92 1.42 24.17
N GLU A 186 9.00 2.13 24.47
CA GLU A 186 9.37 3.37 23.79
C GLU A 186 9.59 3.13 22.30
N GLU A 187 10.13 1.96 21.91
CA GLU A 187 10.41 1.60 20.53
C GLU A 187 9.14 1.36 19.67
N VAL A 188 7.94 1.24 20.26
CA VAL A 188 6.72 1.00 19.48
C VAL A 188 6.27 2.32 18.83
N ALA A 189 6.33 2.37 17.50
CA ALA A 189 5.84 3.51 16.73
C ALA A 189 4.34 3.45 16.48
N PHE A 190 3.75 2.26 16.30
CA PHE A 190 2.32 2.13 16.08
C PHE A 190 1.76 0.78 16.48
N VAL A 191 0.46 0.78 16.75
CA VAL A 191 -0.34 -0.41 17.02
C VAL A 191 -1.47 -0.47 15.99
N GLN A 192 -1.51 -1.54 15.19
CA GLN A 192 -2.55 -1.80 14.20
C GLN A 192 -3.59 -2.78 14.77
N THR A 193 -4.87 -2.49 14.55
CA THR A 193 -5.98 -3.42 14.81
C THR A 193 -6.63 -3.91 13.51
N PRO A 194 -7.33 -5.06 13.49
CA PRO A 194 -8.09 -5.52 12.34
C PRO A 194 -9.06 -4.47 11.78
N GLN A 195 -9.25 -4.46 10.47
CA GLN A 195 -10.44 -3.87 9.87
C GLN A 195 -11.48 -4.96 9.68
N HIS A 196 -12.67 -4.76 10.25
CA HIS A 196 -13.78 -5.68 10.15
C HIS A 196 -14.98 -4.95 9.55
N PHE A 197 -15.61 -5.56 8.54
CA PHE A 197 -16.68 -4.92 7.80
C PHE A 197 -18.04 -5.55 8.11
N TRP A 198 -18.95 -4.77 8.68
CA TRP A 198 -20.24 -5.29 9.14
C TRP A 198 -21.28 -5.41 8.02
N ASN A 199 -21.11 -4.68 6.92
CA ASN A 199 -22.00 -4.75 5.75
C ASN A 199 -21.66 -5.91 4.79
N VAL A 200 -20.89 -6.90 5.26
CA VAL A 200 -20.48 -8.07 4.47
C VAL A 200 -21.31 -9.29 4.87
N THR A 201 -22.05 -9.83 3.91
CA THR A 201 -22.82 -11.08 4.08
C THR A 201 -21.92 -12.28 4.38
N ASP A 202 -22.44 -13.34 5.00
CA ASP A 202 -21.72 -14.62 5.20
C ASP A 202 -21.16 -15.19 3.88
N ARG A 203 -21.89 -14.95 2.79
CA ARG A 203 -21.50 -15.32 1.44
C ARG A 203 -20.47 -14.42 0.81
N ASP A 204 -19.99 -13.34 1.44
CA ASP A 204 -18.92 -12.39 1.04
C ASP A 204 -18.45 -12.44 -0.44
N PRO A 205 -19.35 -12.27 -1.44
CA PRO A 205 -19.05 -12.51 -2.86
C PRO A 205 -17.84 -11.73 -3.38
N LEU A 206 -17.53 -10.59 -2.76
CA LEU A 206 -16.42 -9.71 -3.12
C LEU A 206 -15.10 -10.06 -2.39
N GLY A 207 -15.14 -10.91 -1.36
CA GLY A 207 -13.98 -11.22 -0.53
C GLY A 207 -13.50 -10.02 0.28
N SER A 208 -14.43 -9.19 0.75
CA SER A 208 -14.15 -7.90 1.38
C SER A 208 -13.63 -8.03 2.81
N GLN A 209 -13.98 -9.10 3.54
CA GLN A 209 -13.56 -9.23 4.94
C GLN A 209 -12.05 -9.43 5.13
N ALA A 210 -11.39 -10.04 4.13
CA ALA A 210 -9.96 -10.29 4.15
C ALA A 210 -9.44 -10.94 5.46
N GLU A 211 -10.20 -11.87 6.06
CA GLU A 211 -9.89 -12.49 7.36
C GLU A 211 -8.50 -13.15 7.44
N LEU A 212 -7.99 -13.66 6.32
CA LEU A 212 -6.64 -14.21 6.27
C LEU A 212 -5.57 -13.11 6.49
N PHE A 213 -5.78 -11.94 5.89
CA PHE A 213 -4.87 -10.81 5.97
C PHE A 213 -4.88 -10.18 7.37
N TYR A 214 -6.06 -9.72 7.83
CA TYR A 214 -6.26 -9.14 9.16
C TYR A 214 -6.30 -10.19 10.30
N GLY A 215 -5.93 -11.43 10.02
CA GLY A 215 -5.87 -12.48 11.02
C GLY A 215 -4.47 -13.09 11.04
N PRO A 216 -4.31 -14.32 10.52
CA PRO A 216 -3.04 -15.01 10.53
C PRO A 216 -1.87 -14.23 9.94
N ILE A 217 -2.03 -13.54 8.80
CA ILE A 217 -0.90 -12.85 8.12
C ILE A 217 -0.35 -11.70 8.97
N GLN A 218 -1.20 -10.80 9.46
CA GLN A 218 -0.76 -9.70 10.33
C GLN A 218 -0.19 -10.20 11.67
N GLN A 219 -0.76 -11.27 12.25
CA GLN A 219 -0.18 -11.97 13.42
C GLN A 219 1.18 -12.60 13.11
N GLY A 220 1.36 -13.12 11.90
CA GLY A 220 2.63 -13.60 11.36
C GLY A 220 3.69 -12.51 11.31
N LYS A 221 3.32 -11.38 10.71
CA LYS A 221 4.16 -10.19 10.59
C LYS A 221 4.51 -9.54 11.93
N ASP A 222 3.59 -9.52 12.88
CA ASP A 222 3.83 -9.08 14.27
C ASP A 222 4.91 -9.93 14.97
N GLY A 223 4.99 -11.22 14.62
CA GLY A 223 6.07 -12.09 15.07
C GLY A 223 7.45 -11.69 14.57
N TRP A 224 7.52 -10.92 13.50
CA TRP A 224 8.77 -10.48 12.87
C TRP A 224 8.98 -8.96 12.98
N ASP A 225 8.22 -8.30 13.87
CA ASP A 225 8.22 -6.83 14.03
C ASP A 225 8.03 -6.09 12.68
N ALA A 226 7.08 -6.59 11.89
CA ALA A 226 6.82 -6.12 10.53
C ALA A 226 5.31 -5.99 10.25
N ALA A 227 4.48 -5.94 11.30
CA ALA A 227 3.06 -5.64 11.15
C ALA A 227 2.97 -4.20 10.66
N PHE A 228 2.40 -3.99 9.48
CA PHE A 228 2.40 -2.67 8.86
C PHE A 228 1.03 -1.98 8.98
N PHE A 229 1.09 -0.66 9.00
CA PHE A 229 -0.06 0.23 9.08
C PHE A 229 -0.92 0.11 7.82
N CYS A 230 -2.23 -0.09 8.01
CA CYS A 230 -3.23 -0.30 6.96
C CYS A 230 -4.11 0.95 6.73
N GLY A 231 -3.60 2.12 7.09
CA GLY A 231 -4.23 3.42 6.85
C GLY A 231 -5.29 3.80 7.87
N SER A 232 -5.90 2.84 8.56
CA SER A 232 -6.97 3.08 9.52
C SER A 232 -6.94 2.06 10.66
N ASN A 233 -7.73 2.30 11.70
CA ASN A 233 -7.87 1.45 12.88
C ASN A 233 -6.52 1.22 13.58
N ALA A 234 -5.71 2.28 13.66
CA ALA A 234 -4.38 2.24 14.24
C ALA A 234 -4.13 3.47 15.11
N VAL A 235 -3.30 3.30 16.12
CA VAL A 235 -2.74 4.38 16.94
C VAL A 235 -1.25 4.48 16.62
N LEU A 236 -0.74 5.69 16.46
CA LEU A 236 0.64 5.99 16.12
C LEU A 236 1.24 6.93 17.16
N ARG A 237 2.52 6.75 17.49
CA ARG A 237 3.32 7.68 18.29
C ARG A 237 3.66 8.89 17.43
N ARG A 238 3.28 10.08 17.89
CA ARG A 238 3.54 11.34 17.17
C ARG A 238 5.03 11.56 16.95
N GLU A 239 5.83 11.33 17.98
CA GLU A 239 7.30 11.45 17.92
C GLU A 239 7.88 10.64 16.75
N ALA A 240 7.46 9.39 16.59
CA ALA A 240 7.93 8.52 15.53
C ALA A 240 7.57 9.07 14.13
N LEU A 241 6.33 9.56 13.95
CA LEU A 241 5.91 10.21 12.71
C LEU A 241 6.71 11.49 12.43
N MET A 242 6.90 12.35 13.44
CA MET A 242 7.66 13.60 13.28
C MET A 242 9.13 13.33 12.96
N ALA A 243 9.74 12.34 13.62
CA ALA A 243 11.10 11.90 13.34
C ALA A 243 11.24 11.40 11.90
N LEU A 244 10.26 10.63 11.40
CA LEU A 244 10.21 10.21 10.00
C LEU A 244 10.13 11.41 9.05
N GLY A 245 9.20 12.33 9.31
CA GLY A 245 9.04 13.53 8.49
C GLY A 245 10.32 14.36 8.42
N LEU A 246 10.97 14.62 9.56
CA LEU A 246 12.24 15.35 9.64
C LEU A 246 13.36 14.62 8.89
N THR A 247 13.49 13.31 9.07
CA THR A 247 14.50 12.50 8.37
C THR A 247 14.31 12.55 6.86
N ARG A 248 13.07 12.47 6.37
CA ARG A 248 12.77 12.56 4.94
C ARG A 248 13.01 13.98 4.42
N TYR A 249 12.57 15.01 5.14
CA TYR A 249 12.81 16.40 4.77
C TYR A 249 14.30 16.69 4.59
N THR A 250 15.12 16.34 5.58
CA THR A 250 16.58 16.54 5.52
C THR A 250 17.23 15.79 4.35
N ARG A 251 16.82 14.55 4.08
CA ARG A 251 17.30 13.77 2.94
C ARG A 251 16.93 14.44 1.60
N THR A 252 15.66 14.76 1.41
CA THR A 252 15.16 15.39 0.18
C THR A 252 15.80 16.77 -0.04
N ALA A 253 15.90 17.58 1.00
CA ALA A 253 16.60 18.86 0.97
C ALA A 253 18.06 18.68 0.52
N THR A 254 18.79 17.73 1.12
CA THR A 254 20.19 17.45 0.77
C THR A 254 20.35 17.02 -0.69
N GLU A 255 19.48 16.12 -1.17
CA GLU A 255 19.50 15.64 -2.56
C GLU A 255 19.18 16.76 -3.57
N GLN A 256 18.22 17.62 -3.24
CA GLN A 256 17.86 18.76 -4.07
C GLN A 256 18.98 19.81 -4.10
N THR A 257 19.52 20.23 -2.95
CA THR A 257 20.66 21.14 -2.90
C THR A 257 21.84 20.58 -3.67
N TRP A 258 22.13 19.28 -3.56
CA TRP A 258 23.17 18.62 -4.35
C TRP A 258 22.93 18.73 -5.86
N SER A 259 21.70 18.46 -6.31
CA SER A 259 21.32 18.61 -7.72
C SER A 259 21.43 20.07 -8.17
N SER A 260 20.98 21.03 -7.36
CA SER A 260 21.00 22.45 -7.68
C SER A 260 22.42 23.00 -7.74
N LEU A 261 23.30 22.62 -6.80
CA LEU A 261 24.72 22.95 -6.84
C LEU A 261 25.38 22.42 -8.12
N ARG A 262 25.10 21.16 -8.51
CA ARG A 262 25.65 20.60 -9.76
C ARG A 262 25.17 21.36 -11.00
N LYS A 263 23.88 21.69 -11.08
CA LYS A 263 23.29 22.44 -12.19
C LYS A 263 23.82 23.87 -12.24
N GLY A 264 23.85 24.56 -11.10
CA GLY A 264 24.39 25.91 -10.98
C GLY A 264 25.86 25.99 -11.36
N ARG A 265 26.67 24.99 -10.96
CA ARG A 265 28.09 24.93 -11.36
C ARG A 265 28.25 24.76 -12.87
N SER A 266 27.44 23.91 -13.50
CA SER A 266 27.43 23.78 -14.97
C SER A 266 27.07 25.12 -15.62
N ARG A 267 26.03 25.79 -15.12
CA ARG A 267 25.58 27.10 -15.62
C ARG A 267 26.65 28.17 -15.49
N LEU A 268 27.38 28.23 -14.37
CA LEU A 268 28.51 29.14 -14.20
C LEU A 268 29.69 28.80 -15.14
N GLN A 269 29.95 27.52 -15.42
CA GLN A 269 30.98 27.13 -16.39
C GLN A 269 30.63 27.58 -17.81
N ASP A 270 29.37 27.43 -18.21
CA ASP A 270 28.86 27.92 -19.49
C ASP A 270 28.97 29.45 -19.56
N LEU A 271 28.53 30.16 -18.52
CA LEU A 271 28.62 31.61 -18.41
C LEU A 271 30.07 32.11 -18.49
N LEU A 272 31.01 31.43 -17.84
CA LEU A 272 32.45 31.77 -17.93
C LEU A 272 32.96 31.69 -19.37
N GLY A 273 32.54 30.68 -20.14
CA GLY A 273 32.88 30.51 -21.55
C GLY A 273 32.25 31.54 -22.49
N GLU A 274 31.08 32.09 -22.12
CA GLU A 274 30.43 33.18 -22.84
C GLU A 274 31.07 34.54 -22.53
N LEU A 275 31.29 34.84 -21.25
CA LEU A 275 31.85 36.11 -20.78
C LEU A 275 33.29 36.32 -21.22
N GLY A 276 34.10 35.26 -21.29
CA GLY A 276 35.48 35.36 -21.78
C GLY A 276 35.61 35.97 -23.19
N ARG A 277 34.51 36.00 -23.96
CA ARG A 277 34.45 36.65 -25.28
C ARG A 277 33.82 38.05 -25.27
N ARG A 278 32.89 38.35 -24.35
CA ARG A 278 32.11 39.61 -24.35
C ARG A 278 32.59 40.61 -23.29
N HIS A 279 32.86 40.15 -22.07
CA HIS A 279 33.17 40.99 -20.91
C HIS A 279 34.25 40.33 -20.01
N PRO A 280 35.53 40.35 -20.41
CA PRO A 280 36.61 39.69 -19.66
C PRO A 280 36.76 40.19 -18.21
N ALA A 281 36.37 41.44 -17.94
CA ALA A 281 36.39 42.04 -16.61
C ALA A 281 35.44 41.36 -15.61
N ALA A 282 34.39 40.67 -16.08
CA ALA A 282 33.43 39.96 -15.24
C ALA A 282 33.84 38.50 -14.94
N MET A 283 34.88 37.96 -15.60
CA MET A 283 35.35 36.59 -15.37
C MET A 283 35.77 36.31 -13.92
N PRO A 284 36.49 37.20 -13.20
CA PRO A 284 36.88 36.94 -11.81
C PRO A 284 35.69 36.75 -10.87
N VAL A 285 34.54 37.38 -11.14
CA VAL A 285 33.31 37.22 -10.36
C VAL A 285 32.80 35.78 -10.49
N VAL A 286 32.74 35.27 -11.72
CA VAL A 286 32.29 33.91 -12.01
C VAL A 286 33.28 32.85 -11.49
N GLU A 287 34.58 33.11 -11.59
CA GLU A 287 35.61 32.24 -11.00
C GLU A 287 35.48 32.13 -9.48
N GLN A 288 35.30 33.26 -8.77
CA GLN A 288 35.05 33.26 -7.32
C GLN A 288 33.75 32.53 -6.95
N ALA A 289 32.69 32.71 -7.74
CA ALA A 289 31.45 31.98 -7.56
C ALA A 289 31.63 30.47 -7.77
N LEU A 290 32.37 30.04 -8.80
CA LEU A 290 32.72 28.63 -9.04
C LEU A 290 33.52 28.02 -7.87
N GLU A 291 34.46 28.77 -7.30
CA GLU A 291 35.19 28.34 -6.11
C GLU A 291 34.27 28.19 -4.89
N ALA A 292 33.35 29.13 -4.69
CA ALA A 292 32.35 29.06 -3.63
C ALA A 292 31.43 27.84 -3.80
N MET A 293 30.99 27.56 -5.02
CA MET A 293 30.22 26.34 -5.32
C MET A 293 31.03 25.07 -5.04
N ALA A 294 32.31 25.03 -5.41
CA ALA A 294 33.17 23.88 -5.13
C ALA A 294 33.40 23.69 -3.61
N ARG A 295 33.45 24.78 -2.83
CA ARG A 295 33.46 24.71 -1.36
C ARG A 295 32.15 24.14 -0.82
N ALA A 296 31.01 24.66 -1.26
CA ALA A 296 29.69 24.17 -0.86
C ALA A 296 29.49 22.69 -1.18
N GLU A 297 29.91 22.22 -2.37
CA GLU A 297 29.86 20.80 -2.72
C GLU A 297 30.71 19.94 -1.77
N ARG A 298 31.89 20.42 -1.34
CA ARG A 298 32.75 19.68 -0.39
C ARG A 298 32.13 19.64 1.02
N GLN A 299 31.56 20.75 1.49
CA GLN A 299 30.87 20.82 2.78
C GLN A 299 29.66 19.87 2.80
N LEU A 300 28.90 19.84 1.71
CA LEU A 300 27.75 18.94 1.56
C LEU A 300 28.18 17.46 1.57
N ARG A 301 29.32 17.10 0.95
CA ARG A 301 29.87 15.73 1.03
C ARG A 301 30.33 15.36 2.44
N ARG A 302 30.78 16.34 3.23
CA ARG A 302 31.22 16.15 4.61
C ARG A 302 30.04 15.98 5.58
N GLY A 303 28.84 16.40 5.16
CA GLY A 303 27.64 16.37 5.99
C GLY A 303 27.49 17.60 6.88
N ASP A 304 28.02 18.75 6.45
CA ASP A 304 27.86 20.01 7.18
C ASP A 304 26.40 20.50 7.14
N VAL A 305 26.05 21.43 8.03
CA VAL A 305 24.67 21.91 8.17
C VAL A 305 24.24 22.66 6.92
N LEU A 306 23.13 22.23 6.31
CA LEU A 306 22.67 22.75 5.03
C LEU A 306 22.43 24.26 5.04
N ALA A 307 21.87 24.78 6.14
CA ALA A 307 21.64 26.22 6.33
C ALA A 307 22.94 27.03 6.40
N GLU A 308 24.02 26.47 6.95
CA GLU A 308 25.33 27.13 6.97
C GLU A 308 25.94 27.14 5.57
N ILE A 309 25.85 26.01 4.84
CA ILE A 309 26.33 25.90 3.46
C ILE A 309 25.65 26.94 2.56
N THR A 310 24.32 27.03 2.62
CA THR A 310 23.56 27.97 1.77
C THR A 310 23.81 29.43 2.17
N PHE A 311 23.96 29.71 3.47
CA PHE A 311 24.32 31.04 3.97
C PHE A 311 25.71 31.47 3.50
N GLU A 312 26.73 30.63 3.68
CA GLU A 312 28.10 30.93 3.25
C GLU A 312 28.18 31.11 1.73
N LEU A 313 27.44 30.30 0.96
CA LEU A 313 27.35 30.44 -0.49
C LEU A 313 26.76 31.80 -0.88
N ARG A 314 25.67 32.22 -0.22
CA ARG A 314 25.02 33.53 -0.44
C ARG A 314 25.98 34.68 -0.13
N VAL A 315 26.69 34.61 0.99
CA VAL A 315 27.70 35.62 1.37
C VAL A 315 28.81 35.68 0.32
N ALA A 316 29.31 34.54 -0.14
CA ALA A 316 30.37 34.48 -1.14
C ALA A 316 29.92 35.02 -2.50
N PHE A 317 28.70 34.70 -2.95
CA PHE A 317 28.15 35.22 -4.21
C PHE A 317 27.94 36.73 -4.15
N HIS A 318 27.43 37.24 -3.03
CA HIS A 318 27.25 38.68 -2.84
C HIS A 318 28.60 39.42 -2.81
N ALA A 319 29.60 38.86 -2.12
CA ALA A 319 30.95 39.42 -2.10
C ALA A 319 31.60 39.43 -3.50
N ALA A 320 31.42 38.35 -4.27
CA ALA A 320 31.90 38.27 -5.64
C ALA A 320 31.24 39.33 -6.53
N ALA A 321 29.92 39.49 -6.45
CA ALA A 321 29.17 40.50 -7.21
C ALA A 321 29.65 41.93 -6.92
N LEU A 322 29.99 42.25 -5.66
CA LEU A 322 30.50 43.56 -5.27
C LEU A 322 31.95 43.83 -5.72
N SER A 323 32.70 42.79 -6.10
CA SER A 323 34.12 42.93 -6.49
C SER A 323 34.31 43.63 -7.83
N VAL A 324 33.30 43.61 -8.71
CA VAL A 324 33.31 44.26 -10.04
C VAL A 324 31.98 44.97 -10.27
N PRO A 325 31.89 46.30 -10.08
CA PRO A 325 30.64 47.05 -10.21
C PRO A 325 29.95 46.92 -11.57
N ASP A 326 30.73 46.80 -12.66
CA ASP A 326 30.20 46.70 -14.02
C ASP A 326 29.65 45.32 -14.39
N ALA A 327 29.75 44.32 -13.51
CA ALA A 327 29.26 42.96 -13.75
C ALA A 327 27.78 42.75 -13.35
N MET A 328 27.11 43.82 -12.90
CA MET A 328 25.77 43.74 -12.31
C MET A 328 24.67 43.32 -13.30
N ASP A 329 24.77 43.69 -14.57
CA ASP A 329 23.67 43.45 -15.52
C ASP A 329 23.67 42.02 -16.12
N ASP A 330 24.85 41.39 -16.25
CA ASP A 330 24.99 40.09 -16.91
C ASP A 330 25.18 38.90 -15.93
N VAL A 331 25.76 39.14 -14.74
CA VAL A 331 26.20 38.05 -13.84
C VAL A 331 25.33 37.92 -12.59
N VAL A 332 24.90 39.05 -12.01
CA VAL A 332 24.12 39.05 -10.76
C VAL A 332 22.77 38.30 -10.92
N PRO A 333 21.99 38.49 -12.00
CA PRO A 333 20.75 37.73 -12.18
C PRO A 333 20.98 36.21 -12.25
N GLU A 334 22.11 35.78 -12.82
CA GLU A 334 22.50 34.37 -12.91
C GLU A 334 22.89 33.81 -11.54
N LEU A 335 23.65 34.57 -10.74
CA LEU A 335 24.01 34.21 -9.37
C LEU A 335 22.77 34.14 -8.47
N ASP A 336 21.86 35.10 -8.57
CA ASP A 336 20.60 35.13 -7.82
C ASP A 336 19.72 33.93 -8.20
N ALA A 337 19.58 33.62 -9.48
CA ALA A 337 18.84 32.44 -9.94
C ALA A 337 19.44 31.12 -9.41
N ILE A 338 20.78 31.04 -9.29
CA ILE A 338 21.43 29.88 -8.67
C ILE A 338 21.14 29.84 -7.17
N LEU A 339 21.25 30.97 -6.46
CA LEU A 339 20.94 31.03 -5.02
C LEU A 339 19.50 30.65 -4.71
N GLU A 340 18.54 31.12 -5.50
CA GLU A 340 17.13 30.72 -5.39
C GLU A 340 16.95 29.22 -5.63
N SER A 341 17.68 28.63 -6.59
CA SER A 341 17.59 27.20 -6.87
C SER A 341 18.21 26.30 -5.78
N VAL A 342 19.16 26.83 -5.01
CA VAL A 342 19.86 26.13 -3.93
C VAL A 342 19.18 26.35 -2.58
N ASP A 343 18.26 27.30 -2.50
CA ASP A 343 17.49 27.57 -1.29
C ASP A 343 16.70 26.32 -0.87
N VAL A 344 16.74 26.06 0.43
CA VAL A 344 16.14 24.89 1.08
C VAL A 344 14.70 25.19 1.47
N ALA A 345 14.33 26.48 1.54
CA ALA A 345 12.97 26.88 1.88
C ALA A 345 12.00 26.50 0.74
N HIS A 346 11.29 25.38 0.89
CA HIS A 346 10.27 24.89 -0.05
C HIS A 346 9.02 25.79 -0.07
N THR A 347 9.09 26.94 -0.76
CA THR A 347 7.94 27.86 -0.90
C THR A 347 6.83 27.33 -1.82
N ASP A 348 7.09 26.24 -2.55
CA ASP A 348 6.18 25.57 -3.46
C ASP A 348 5.22 24.58 -2.76
N GLN A 349 5.53 24.18 -1.52
CA GLN A 349 4.73 23.23 -0.75
C GLN A 349 3.93 23.91 0.37
N ALA A 350 2.78 23.33 0.70
CA ALA A 350 1.93 23.81 1.80
C ALA A 350 2.53 23.50 3.17
N LEU A 351 3.21 22.35 3.28
CA LEU A 351 3.93 21.93 4.48
C LEU A 351 5.38 21.66 4.11
N ALA A 352 6.31 22.13 4.95
CA ALA A 352 7.73 21.83 4.79
C ALA A 352 8.05 20.37 5.14
N ILE A 353 7.39 19.82 6.17
CA ILE A 353 7.63 18.47 6.66
C ILE A 353 6.37 17.63 6.47
N HIS A 354 6.56 16.40 5.99
CA HIS A 354 5.49 15.42 5.79
C HIS A 354 5.72 14.18 6.67
N PRO A 355 5.21 14.17 7.92
CA PRO A 355 5.37 13.06 8.86
C PRO A 355 4.85 11.71 8.33
N MET A 356 3.63 11.69 7.80
CA MET A 356 3.07 10.58 7.05
C MET A 356 3.54 10.66 5.59
N ASP A 357 3.89 9.51 5.02
CA ASP A 357 4.47 9.44 3.68
C ASP A 357 3.53 10.02 2.60
N THR A 358 4.05 10.87 1.71
CA THR A 358 3.28 11.49 0.62
C THR A 358 3.79 11.11 -0.78
N THR A 359 4.78 10.22 -0.89
CA THR A 359 5.41 9.87 -2.18
C THR A 359 4.64 8.82 -2.97
N THR A 360 3.68 8.13 -2.35
CA THR A 360 2.87 7.09 -2.97
C THR A 360 1.40 7.18 -2.54
N ILE A 361 0.52 6.53 -3.31
CA ILE A 361 -0.91 6.38 -2.99
C ILE A 361 -1.19 5.29 -1.94
N THR A 362 -0.15 4.59 -1.48
CA THR A 362 -0.20 3.62 -0.38
C THR A 362 0.70 4.14 0.74
N GLU A 363 0.38 5.35 1.19
CA GLU A 363 1.13 6.10 2.19
C GLU A 363 1.30 5.35 3.51
N ASP A 364 0.34 4.50 3.84
CA ASP A 364 0.22 3.78 5.08
C ASP A 364 1.30 2.71 5.24
N MET A 365 1.39 1.80 4.27
CA MET A 365 2.42 0.78 4.23
C MET A 365 3.81 1.40 4.06
N ALA A 366 3.94 2.46 3.26
CA ALA A 366 5.19 3.18 3.07
C ALA A 366 5.67 3.85 4.37
N THR A 367 4.77 4.51 5.10
CA THR A 367 5.04 5.08 6.42
C THR A 367 5.54 4.01 7.39
N ALA A 368 4.84 2.86 7.47
CA ALA A 368 5.27 1.76 8.33
C ALA A 368 6.65 1.22 7.96
N MET A 369 6.92 0.99 6.67
CA MET A 369 8.21 0.47 6.20
C MET A 369 9.36 1.42 6.53
N HIS A 370 9.15 2.73 6.36
CA HIS A 370 10.16 3.72 6.71
C HIS A 370 10.36 3.87 8.22
N LEU A 371 9.31 3.74 9.03
CA LEU A 371 9.44 3.69 10.49
C LEU A 371 10.27 2.47 10.94
N HIS A 372 9.98 1.28 10.40
CA HIS A 372 10.78 0.08 10.66
C HIS A 372 12.23 0.24 10.21
N ALA A 373 12.47 0.89 9.08
CA ALA A 373 13.81 1.19 8.60
C ALA A 373 14.58 2.15 9.52
N MET A 374 13.87 2.98 10.28
CA MET A 374 14.46 3.85 11.32
C MET A 374 14.66 3.12 12.66
N GLY A 375 14.32 1.83 12.76
CA GLY A 375 14.48 1.03 13.97
C GLY A 375 13.28 1.06 14.92
N TRP A 376 12.18 1.72 14.56
CA TRP A 376 10.94 1.64 15.32
C TRP A 376 10.29 0.27 15.15
N GLY A 377 9.65 -0.22 16.20
CA GLY A 377 8.83 -1.42 16.20
C GLY A 377 7.36 -1.15 15.98
N SER A 378 6.61 -2.22 15.80
CA SER A 378 5.16 -2.23 15.58
C SER A 378 4.47 -3.34 16.36
N VAL A 379 3.18 -3.16 16.61
CA VAL A 379 2.35 -4.15 17.27
C VAL A 379 1.08 -4.41 16.46
N TYR A 380 0.73 -5.69 16.31
CA TYR A 380 -0.60 -6.08 15.86
C TYR A 380 -1.47 -6.53 17.04
N HIS A 381 -2.55 -5.80 17.31
CA HIS A 381 -3.55 -6.17 18.31
C HIS A 381 -4.77 -6.78 17.63
N HIS A 382 -4.95 -8.09 17.83
CA HIS A 382 -5.86 -8.93 17.04
C HIS A 382 -7.37 -8.79 17.33
N GLU A 383 -7.78 -7.98 18.30
CA GLU A 383 -9.20 -7.79 18.62
C GLU A 383 -9.84 -6.84 17.61
N VAL A 384 -11.03 -7.20 17.14
CA VAL A 384 -11.85 -6.29 16.34
C VAL A 384 -12.40 -5.24 17.29
N LEU A 385 -11.93 -4.00 17.15
CA LEU A 385 -12.31 -2.87 18.00
C LEU A 385 -12.89 -1.72 17.20
N VAL A 386 -12.95 -1.85 15.88
CA VAL A 386 -13.45 -0.83 14.96
C VAL A 386 -14.17 -1.54 13.81
N HIS A 387 -15.35 -1.03 13.45
CA HIS A 387 -16.26 -1.65 12.49
C HIS A 387 -16.50 -0.73 11.30
N GLY A 388 -16.10 -1.20 10.12
CA GLY A 388 -16.09 -0.45 8.87
C GLY A 388 -17.17 -0.82 7.86
N LEU A 389 -17.21 -0.08 6.76
CA LEU A 389 -17.98 -0.41 5.55
C LEU A 389 -17.07 -0.92 4.42
N ALA A 390 -17.43 -2.08 3.88
CA ALA A 390 -16.83 -2.64 2.67
C ALA A 390 -17.49 -2.09 1.40
N PRO A 391 -16.80 -2.13 0.25
CA PRO A 391 -17.41 -1.93 -1.06
C PRO A 391 -18.63 -2.82 -1.29
N GLU A 392 -19.68 -2.26 -1.88
CA GLU A 392 -20.95 -2.97 -2.14
C GLU A 392 -21.09 -3.48 -3.58
N ASP A 393 -20.18 -3.09 -4.47
CA ASP A 393 -20.18 -3.50 -5.87
C ASP A 393 -18.77 -3.87 -6.38
N VAL A 394 -18.77 -4.67 -7.45
CA VAL A 394 -17.53 -5.20 -8.04
C VAL A 394 -16.62 -4.11 -8.61
N SER A 395 -17.15 -3.01 -9.13
CA SER A 395 -16.33 -1.93 -9.69
C SER A 395 -15.56 -1.21 -8.59
N THR A 396 -16.27 -0.84 -7.52
CA THR A 396 -15.69 -0.18 -6.33
C THR A 396 -14.62 -1.06 -5.70
N MET A 397 -14.88 -2.36 -5.54
CA MET A 397 -13.91 -3.33 -5.02
C MET A 397 -12.67 -3.47 -5.92
N LEU A 398 -12.83 -3.59 -7.24
CA LEU A 398 -11.71 -3.70 -8.18
C LEU A 398 -10.86 -2.41 -8.21
N SER A 399 -11.49 -1.24 -8.19
CA SER A 399 -10.79 0.05 -8.12
C SER A 399 -10.00 0.18 -6.81
N GLN A 400 -10.58 -0.24 -5.67
CA GLN A 400 -9.88 -0.23 -4.39
C GLN A 400 -8.65 -1.15 -4.41
N ARG A 401 -8.80 -2.41 -4.83
CA ARG A 401 -7.68 -3.36 -4.92
C ARG A 401 -6.60 -2.93 -5.90
N HIS A 402 -6.99 -2.35 -7.04
CA HIS A 402 -6.04 -1.77 -7.99
C HIS A 402 -5.20 -0.67 -7.34
N ARG A 403 -5.80 0.24 -6.55
CA ARG A 403 -5.06 1.30 -5.86
C ARG A 403 -4.03 0.73 -4.88
N TRP A 404 -4.44 -0.22 -4.04
CA TRP A 404 -3.55 -0.88 -3.09
C TRP A 404 -2.37 -1.55 -3.79
N ALA A 405 -2.64 -2.31 -4.85
CA ALA A 405 -1.60 -2.97 -5.62
C ALA A 405 -0.68 -1.99 -6.35
N ALA A 406 -1.23 -0.96 -7.00
CA ALA A 406 -0.43 -0.03 -7.80
C ALA A 406 0.50 0.82 -6.94
N GLY A 407 0.03 1.32 -5.79
CA GLY A 407 0.87 2.06 -4.85
C GLY A 407 1.89 1.15 -4.16
N THR A 408 1.50 -0.06 -3.76
CA THR A 408 2.46 -1.04 -3.22
C THR A 408 3.56 -1.37 -4.23
N MET A 409 3.21 -1.55 -5.51
CA MET A 409 4.21 -1.80 -6.57
C MET A 409 5.06 -0.56 -6.87
N GLN A 410 4.50 0.64 -6.75
CA GLN A 410 5.29 1.87 -6.83
C GLN A 410 6.36 1.92 -5.73
N VAL A 411 6.00 1.59 -4.48
CA VAL A 411 6.96 1.49 -3.36
C VAL A 411 8.00 0.41 -3.63
N PHE A 412 7.58 -0.76 -4.14
CA PHE A 412 8.49 -1.84 -4.49
C PHE A 412 9.55 -1.42 -5.52
N PHE A 413 9.16 -0.69 -6.57
CA PHE A 413 10.10 -0.23 -7.60
C PHE A 413 10.93 0.99 -7.18
N ASN A 414 10.40 1.85 -6.30
CA ASN A 414 11.09 3.07 -5.86
C ASN A 414 12.07 2.79 -4.71
N ASP A 415 11.56 2.22 -3.61
CA ASP A 415 12.34 2.07 -2.38
C ASP A 415 12.97 0.68 -2.27
N ASN A 416 12.29 -0.34 -2.80
CA ASN A 416 12.64 -1.76 -2.75
C ASN A 416 13.02 -2.26 -1.33
N PRO A 417 12.17 -3.10 -0.69
CA PRO A 417 12.43 -3.53 0.69
C PRO A 417 13.75 -4.29 0.84
N LEU A 418 14.28 -4.92 -0.22
CA LEU A 418 15.56 -5.62 -0.18
C LEU A 418 16.77 -4.67 -0.14
N LEU A 419 16.61 -3.43 -0.59
CA LEU A 419 17.69 -2.45 -0.71
C LEU A 419 17.58 -1.32 0.33
N LEU A 420 16.38 -1.06 0.86
CA LEU A 420 16.16 -0.04 1.87
C LEU A 420 17.00 -0.31 3.13
N ARG A 421 17.92 0.59 3.50
CA ARG A 421 18.79 0.41 4.67
C ARG A 421 17.99 0.48 5.97
N GLY A 422 18.49 -0.18 7.02
CA GLY A 422 17.88 -0.17 8.36
C GLY A 422 16.87 -1.30 8.64
N LEU A 423 16.23 -1.86 7.62
CA LEU A 423 15.38 -3.05 7.79
C LEU A 423 16.18 -4.31 8.13
N THR A 424 15.68 -5.08 9.09
CA THR A 424 16.16 -6.44 9.39
C THR A 424 15.81 -7.41 8.25
N VAL A 425 16.56 -8.52 8.11
CA VAL A 425 16.27 -9.54 7.07
C VAL A 425 14.83 -10.04 7.16
N ALA A 426 14.31 -10.25 8.38
CA ALA A 426 12.94 -10.67 8.57
C ALA A 426 11.93 -9.65 8.05
N GLN A 427 12.06 -8.37 8.42
CA GLN A 427 11.22 -7.28 7.91
C GLN A 427 11.27 -7.19 6.39
N ARG A 428 12.47 -7.30 5.78
CA ARG A 428 12.63 -7.30 4.32
C ARG A 428 11.80 -8.38 3.66
N LEU A 429 11.85 -9.61 4.18
CA LEU A 429 11.06 -10.73 3.66
C LEU A 429 9.55 -10.53 3.85
N MET A 430 9.14 -9.94 4.98
CA MET A 430 7.73 -9.64 5.24
C MET A 430 7.18 -8.62 4.25
N TYR A 431 7.90 -7.51 4.02
CA TYR A 431 7.50 -6.52 3.01
C TYR A 431 7.58 -7.09 1.60
N LEU A 432 8.64 -7.83 1.28
CA LEU A 432 8.79 -8.49 -0.01
C LEU A 432 7.59 -9.38 -0.32
N GLY A 433 7.20 -10.30 0.57
CA GLY A 433 6.08 -11.20 0.32
C GLY A 433 4.75 -10.49 0.11
N THR A 434 4.51 -9.36 0.79
CA THR A 434 3.31 -8.55 0.51
C THR A 434 3.39 -7.89 -0.87
N MET A 435 4.53 -7.32 -1.22
CA MET A 435 4.72 -6.63 -2.50
C MET A 435 4.70 -7.60 -3.69
N THR A 436 5.38 -8.74 -3.59
CA THR A 436 5.48 -9.72 -4.67
C THR A 436 4.20 -10.52 -4.86
N SER A 437 3.28 -10.55 -3.90
CA SER A 437 1.97 -11.19 -4.06
C SER A 437 1.16 -10.65 -5.24
N TYR A 438 1.37 -9.38 -5.61
CA TYR A 438 0.72 -8.77 -6.79
C TYR A 438 1.31 -9.25 -8.12
N LEU A 439 2.45 -9.94 -8.13
CA LEU A 439 3.00 -10.57 -9.34
C LEU A 439 2.26 -11.87 -9.71
N ASN A 440 1.41 -12.39 -8.83
CA ASN A 440 0.64 -13.61 -9.07
C ASN A 440 -0.26 -13.51 -10.32
N GLY A 441 -0.64 -12.30 -10.73
CA GLY A 441 -1.37 -12.10 -11.98
C GLY A 441 -0.63 -12.62 -13.21
N PHE A 442 0.70 -12.49 -13.26
CA PHE A 442 1.51 -13.01 -14.38
C PHE A 442 1.64 -14.54 -14.33
N ALA A 443 1.72 -15.13 -13.13
CA ALA A 443 1.72 -16.58 -12.95
C ALA A 443 0.39 -17.19 -13.41
N ALA A 444 -0.74 -16.56 -13.07
CA ALA A 444 -2.07 -17.00 -13.47
C ALA A 444 -2.24 -17.07 -15.01
N LEU A 445 -1.65 -16.14 -15.76
CA LEU A 445 -1.66 -16.23 -17.24
C LEU A 445 -0.96 -17.48 -17.75
N SER A 446 0.14 -17.89 -17.13
CA SER A 446 0.87 -19.10 -17.51
C SER A 446 0.04 -20.36 -17.21
N TYR A 447 -0.65 -20.38 -16.08
CA TYR A 447 -1.55 -21.48 -15.71
C TYR A 447 -2.77 -21.59 -16.61
N ILE A 448 -3.35 -20.47 -17.05
CA ILE A 448 -4.45 -20.46 -18.02
C ILE A 448 -3.96 -20.86 -19.42
N ALA A 449 -2.79 -20.38 -19.84
CA ALA A 449 -2.26 -20.61 -21.18
C ALA A 449 -1.83 -22.06 -21.42
N ALA A 450 -1.20 -22.72 -20.44
CA ALA A 450 -0.64 -24.06 -20.61
C ALA A 450 -1.68 -25.12 -21.02
N PRO A 451 -2.86 -25.24 -20.37
CA PRO A 451 -3.93 -26.11 -20.83
C PRO A 451 -4.46 -25.76 -22.21
N VAL A 452 -4.65 -24.47 -22.53
CA VAL A 452 -5.16 -24.02 -23.83
C VAL A 452 -4.22 -24.45 -24.95
N VAL A 453 -2.92 -24.20 -24.81
CA VAL A 453 -1.90 -24.56 -25.80
C VAL A 453 -1.88 -26.08 -26.04
N PHE A 454 -1.90 -26.88 -24.97
CA PHE A 454 -1.93 -28.33 -25.11
C PHE A 454 -3.21 -28.82 -25.82
N LEU A 455 -4.38 -28.35 -25.38
CA LEU A 455 -5.66 -28.83 -25.92
C LEU A 455 -5.87 -28.42 -27.39
N TRP A 456 -5.33 -27.27 -27.82
CA TRP A 456 -5.46 -26.78 -29.19
C TRP A 456 -4.39 -27.34 -30.12
N ALA A 457 -3.11 -27.23 -29.73
CA ALA A 457 -1.98 -27.55 -30.61
C ALA A 457 -1.37 -28.93 -30.32
N GLY A 458 -1.63 -29.54 -29.17
CA GLY A 458 -0.97 -30.78 -28.74
C GLY A 458 0.47 -30.56 -28.28
N THR A 459 0.90 -29.30 -28.15
CA THR A 459 2.23 -28.94 -27.65
C THR A 459 2.30 -29.17 -26.14
N TYR A 460 3.25 -29.98 -25.70
CA TYR A 460 3.46 -30.26 -24.28
C TYR A 460 4.26 -29.12 -23.63
N PRO A 461 3.76 -28.49 -22.56
CA PRO A 461 4.50 -27.44 -21.87
C PRO A 461 5.62 -28.01 -20.96
N LEU A 462 5.64 -29.33 -20.76
CA LEU A 462 6.68 -30.04 -20.04
C LEU A 462 6.84 -31.48 -20.54
N THR A 463 8.07 -31.98 -20.47
CA THR A 463 8.47 -33.32 -20.90
C THR A 463 8.77 -34.20 -19.69
N ALA A 464 7.77 -34.92 -19.19
CA ALA A 464 7.94 -35.81 -18.05
C ALA A 464 6.93 -36.97 -18.06
N SER A 465 7.29 -38.06 -17.37
CA SER A 465 6.32 -39.09 -17.00
C SER A 465 5.26 -38.51 -16.05
N PRO A 466 3.95 -38.67 -16.32
CA PRO A 466 2.91 -38.21 -15.42
C PRO A 466 3.04 -38.76 -14.00
N VAL A 467 3.48 -40.01 -13.85
CA VAL A 467 3.69 -40.64 -12.55
C VAL A 467 4.79 -39.91 -11.78
N VAL A 468 5.94 -39.67 -12.41
CA VAL A 468 7.05 -38.95 -11.79
C VAL A 468 6.63 -37.52 -11.41
N PHE A 469 5.91 -36.85 -12.31
CA PHE A 469 5.36 -35.51 -12.06
C PHE A 469 4.52 -35.49 -10.78
N PHE A 470 3.51 -36.36 -10.66
CA PHE A 470 2.63 -36.36 -9.48
C PHE A 470 3.34 -36.81 -8.21
N CYS A 471 4.29 -37.75 -8.28
CA CYS A 471 5.09 -38.15 -7.11
C CYS A 471 5.91 -37.00 -6.52
N LEU A 472 6.36 -36.05 -7.36
CA LEU A 472 7.13 -34.89 -6.91
C LEU A 472 6.23 -33.69 -6.60
N PHE A 473 5.18 -33.48 -7.39
CA PHE A 473 4.24 -32.35 -7.25
C PHE A 473 3.31 -32.50 -6.06
N LEU A 474 2.67 -33.67 -5.87
CA LEU A 474 1.63 -33.83 -4.85
C LEU A 474 2.13 -33.62 -3.41
N PRO A 475 3.31 -34.12 -3.00
CA PRO A 475 3.82 -33.83 -1.65
C PRO A 475 4.00 -32.33 -1.40
N PHE A 476 4.52 -31.60 -2.39
CA PHE A 476 4.64 -30.14 -2.31
C PHE A 476 3.26 -29.47 -2.23
N PHE A 477 2.37 -29.75 -3.18
CA PHE A 477 1.04 -29.16 -3.26
C PHE A 477 0.22 -29.43 -1.99
N ILE A 478 0.18 -30.69 -1.53
CA ILE A 478 -0.55 -31.08 -0.32
C ILE A 478 0.04 -30.39 0.90
N SER A 479 1.38 -30.31 1.02
CA SER A 479 2.01 -29.60 2.14
C SER A 479 1.64 -28.12 2.15
N CYS A 480 1.56 -27.46 0.97
CA CYS A 480 1.09 -26.08 0.87
C CYS A 480 -0.37 -25.95 1.33
N GLN A 481 -1.27 -26.82 0.86
CA GLN A 481 -2.68 -26.77 1.26
C GLN A 481 -2.85 -27.01 2.77
N VAL A 482 -2.15 -27.99 3.33
CA VAL A 482 -2.22 -28.30 4.76
C VAL A 482 -1.63 -27.16 5.59
N LEU A 483 -0.48 -26.58 5.18
CA LEU A 483 0.08 -25.40 5.83
C LEU A 483 -0.92 -24.24 5.82
N PHE A 484 -1.54 -23.96 4.68
CA PHE A 484 -2.50 -22.86 4.53
C PHE A 484 -3.71 -23.03 5.45
N GLN A 485 -4.26 -24.25 5.55
CA GLN A 485 -5.39 -24.55 6.44
C GLN A 485 -4.98 -24.48 7.92
N VAL A 486 -3.85 -25.11 8.29
CA VAL A 486 -3.37 -25.14 9.66
C VAL A 486 -2.96 -23.75 10.14
N ALA A 487 -2.26 -22.96 9.31
CA ALA A 487 -1.86 -21.59 9.63
C ALA A 487 -3.03 -20.60 9.60
N GLY A 488 -4.06 -20.88 8.79
CA GLY A 488 -5.30 -20.10 8.69
C GLY A 488 -6.09 -19.95 10.01
N ASN A 489 -5.89 -20.83 11.00
CA ASN A 489 -6.53 -20.77 12.33
C ASN A 489 -8.07 -20.68 12.34
N GLY A 490 -8.74 -21.31 11.39
CA GLY A 490 -10.19 -21.16 11.28
C GLY A 490 -10.66 -19.80 10.74
N ALA A 491 -9.76 -19.01 10.15
CA ALA A 491 -10.15 -17.90 9.28
C ALA A 491 -11.12 -18.44 8.21
N LYS A 492 -12.26 -17.77 8.06
CA LYS A 492 -13.27 -18.13 7.08
C LYS A 492 -12.81 -17.71 5.69
N GLY A 493 -13.36 -18.38 4.67
CA GLY A 493 -13.13 -17.97 3.29
C GLY A 493 -11.72 -18.20 2.75
N LEU A 494 -10.92 -19.10 3.32
CA LEU A 494 -9.59 -19.46 2.79
C LEU A 494 -9.61 -19.84 1.30
N TRP A 495 -10.56 -20.69 0.91
CA TRP A 495 -10.79 -21.04 -0.50
C TRP A 495 -11.06 -19.80 -1.36
N ARG A 496 -11.86 -18.86 -0.85
CA ARG A 496 -12.20 -17.63 -1.57
C ARG A 496 -11.01 -16.69 -1.71
N GLY A 497 -10.14 -16.67 -0.70
CA GLY A 497 -8.85 -16.00 -0.79
C GLY A 497 -8.02 -16.53 -1.97
N GLN A 498 -7.96 -17.85 -2.15
CA GLN A 498 -7.29 -18.48 -3.29
C GLN A 498 -7.98 -18.13 -4.62
N GLN A 499 -9.31 -18.20 -4.67
CA GLN A 499 -10.09 -17.80 -5.86
C GLN A 499 -9.79 -16.35 -6.26
N TRP A 500 -9.82 -15.42 -5.31
CA TRP A 500 -9.55 -14.01 -5.59
C TRP A 500 -8.09 -13.74 -5.94
N SER A 501 -7.14 -14.43 -5.30
CA SER A 501 -5.72 -14.32 -5.64
C SER A 501 -5.47 -14.67 -7.12
N PHE A 502 -6.17 -15.69 -7.64
CA PHE A 502 -6.09 -16.10 -9.04
C PHE A 502 -6.93 -15.20 -9.97
N ALA A 503 -8.20 -14.94 -9.61
CA ALA A 503 -9.16 -14.24 -10.47
C ALA A 503 -8.87 -12.74 -10.66
N LEU A 504 -8.07 -12.13 -9.79
CA LEU A 504 -7.63 -10.74 -9.92
C LEU A 504 -6.45 -10.56 -10.88
N PHE A 505 -6.05 -11.58 -11.64
CA PHE A 505 -4.91 -11.49 -12.55
C PHE A 505 -4.89 -10.23 -13.45
N PRO A 506 -6.01 -9.74 -14.03
CA PRO A 506 -5.95 -8.53 -14.86
C PRO A 506 -5.70 -7.27 -14.02
N THR A 507 -6.28 -7.22 -12.82
CA THR A 507 -6.11 -6.12 -11.87
C THR A 507 -4.68 -6.05 -11.36
N TRP A 508 -4.10 -7.20 -11.02
CA TRP A 508 -2.71 -7.35 -10.60
C TRP A 508 -1.72 -6.92 -11.67
N ILE A 509 -1.88 -7.41 -12.90
CA ILE A 509 -1.03 -7.01 -14.03
C ILE A 509 -1.14 -5.50 -14.28
N ALA A 510 -2.36 -4.96 -14.36
CA ALA A 510 -2.56 -3.54 -14.60
C ALA A 510 -1.95 -2.66 -13.50
N ALA A 511 -2.10 -3.08 -12.25
CA ALA A 511 -1.54 -2.37 -11.09
C ALA A 511 0.00 -2.41 -11.08
N THR A 512 0.61 -3.57 -11.33
CA THR A 512 2.06 -3.71 -11.43
C THR A 512 2.64 -2.86 -12.56
N CYS A 513 2.02 -2.87 -13.75
CA CYS A 513 2.44 -2.03 -14.86
C CYS A 513 2.28 -0.54 -14.54
N SER A 514 1.22 -0.15 -13.84
CA SER A 514 1.00 1.24 -13.42
C SER A 514 2.04 1.70 -12.41
N GLY A 515 2.35 0.89 -11.40
CA GLY A 515 3.40 1.17 -10.42
C GLY A 515 4.79 1.28 -11.08
N ALA A 516 5.11 0.39 -12.01
CA ALA A 516 6.35 0.46 -12.79
C ALA A 516 6.42 1.73 -13.64
N ALA A 517 5.34 2.08 -14.34
CA ALA A 517 5.28 3.29 -15.16
C ALA A 517 5.40 4.56 -14.31
N ALA A 518 4.91 4.56 -13.07
CA ALA A 518 5.03 5.69 -12.18
C ALA A 518 6.49 5.98 -11.79
N VAL A 519 7.28 4.93 -11.55
CA VAL A 519 8.69 5.07 -11.17
C VAL A 519 9.60 5.27 -12.38
N PHE A 520 9.49 4.40 -13.39
CA PHE A 520 10.44 4.39 -14.52
C PHE A 520 10.10 5.38 -15.64
N LEU A 521 8.84 5.80 -15.76
CA LEU A 521 8.39 6.73 -16.81
C LEU A 521 7.87 8.05 -16.24
N GLY A 522 7.94 8.26 -14.92
CA GLY A 522 7.47 9.48 -14.26
C GLY A 522 5.97 9.76 -14.41
N ARG A 523 5.15 8.73 -14.70
CA ARG A 523 3.70 8.92 -14.90
C ARG A 523 2.98 9.03 -13.55
N HIS A 524 2.19 10.07 -13.35
CA HIS A 524 1.37 10.17 -12.14
C HIS A 524 0.29 9.08 -12.11
N LEU A 525 0.22 8.35 -11.00
CA LEU A 525 -0.90 7.45 -10.72
C LEU A 525 -2.15 8.30 -10.54
N THR A 526 -3.13 8.13 -11.44
CA THR A 526 -4.39 8.85 -11.37
C THR A 526 -5.24 8.32 -10.23
N PHE A 527 -5.56 9.19 -9.28
CA PHE A 527 -6.41 8.90 -8.13
C PHE A 527 -7.86 9.27 -8.47
N SER A 528 -8.73 8.27 -8.57
CA SER A 528 -10.19 8.50 -8.60
C SER A 528 -10.76 8.12 -7.24
N VAL A 529 -11.35 9.10 -6.56
CA VAL A 529 -12.02 8.89 -5.27
C VAL A 529 -13.16 7.91 -5.49
N THR A 530 -13.13 6.81 -4.75
CA THR A 530 -14.18 5.81 -4.83
C THR A 530 -15.42 6.36 -4.15
N ALA A 531 -16.53 6.52 -4.89
CA ALA A 531 -17.77 7.03 -4.29
C ALA A 531 -18.32 6.02 -3.28
N LYS A 532 -18.45 6.41 -2.01
CA LYS A 532 -18.97 5.58 -0.93
C LYS A 532 -20.51 5.42 -0.94
N SER A 533 -21.20 5.99 -1.95
CA SER A 533 -22.67 6.06 -2.02
C SER A 533 -23.31 5.49 -3.31
N LYS A 534 -22.59 4.68 -4.11
CA LYS A 534 -23.16 4.14 -5.35
C LYS A 534 -23.84 2.78 -5.14
N GLN A 535 -25.14 2.73 -5.41
CA GLN A 535 -25.88 1.48 -5.63
C GLN A 535 -25.34 0.72 -6.86
N ALA A 536 -25.40 -0.61 -6.80
CA ALA A 536 -24.96 -1.49 -7.86
C ALA A 536 -25.64 -1.19 -9.21
N THR A 537 -24.88 -0.69 -10.19
CA THR A 537 -25.36 -0.14 -11.47
C THR A 537 -25.91 -1.16 -12.48
N GLY A 538 -26.15 -2.41 -12.09
CA GLY A 538 -26.57 -3.44 -13.04
C GLY A 538 -25.41 -4.12 -13.79
N ARG A 539 -24.28 -3.43 -14.00
CA ARG A 539 -23.26 -3.73 -15.03
C ARG A 539 -22.02 -4.53 -14.59
N GLY A 540 -22.12 -5.34 -13.53
CA GLY A 540 -20.96 -6.04 -12.93
C GLY A 540 -20.12 -6.87 -13.91
N PHE A 541 -20.75 -7.54 -14.89
CA PHE A 541 -20.04 -8.35 -15.89
C PHE A 541 -19.09 -7.56 -16.80
N GLN A 542 -19.35 -6.26 -17.03
CA GLN A 542 -18.46 -5.43 -17.85
C GLN A 542 -17.09 -5.25 -17.21
N HIS A 543 -17.06 -5.20 -15.87
CA HIS A 543 -15.83 -5.01 -15.09
C HIS A 543 -14.97 -6.28 -14.98
N VAL A 544 -15.56 -7.46 -15.21
CA VAL A 544 -14.86 -8.77 -15.15
C VAL A 544 -14.76 -9.47 -16.52
N ARG A 545 -14.82 -8.69 -17.61
CA ARG A 545 -14.86 -9.23 -18.99
C ARG A 545 -13.64 -10.09 -19.34
N LEU A 546 -12.46 -9.76 -18.82
CA LEU A 546 -11.22 -10.50 -19.12
C LEU A 546 -11.21 -11.87 -18.42
N GLN A 547 -11.73 -11.93 -17.20
CA GLN A 547 -11.91 -13.18 -16.46
C GLN A 547 -12.96 -14.05 -17.13
N VAL A 548 -14.10 -13.48 -17.54
CA VAL A 548 -15.16 -14.21 -18.27
C VAL A 548 -14.64 -14.73 -19.61
N ALA A 549 -13.86 -13.92 -20.35
CA ALA A 549 -13.22 -14.36 -21.59
C ALA A 549 -12.24 -15.52 -21.36
N ALA A 550 -11.44 -15.48 -20.28
CA ALA A 550 -10.56 -16.58 -19.91
C ALA A 550 -11.36 -17.86 -19.58
N MET A 551 -12.47 -17.75 -18.83
CA MET A 551 -13.35 -18.89 -18.55
C MET A 551 -13.94 -19.48 -19.84
N ALA A 552 -14.41 -18.63 -20.76
CA ALA A 552 -14.94 -19.07 -22.05
C ALA A 552 -13.86 -19.76 -22.90
N LEU A 553 -12.65 -19.21 -22.95
CA LEU A 553 -11.51 -19.80 -23.64
C LEU A 553 -11.18 -21.19 -23.08
N LEU A 554 -11.12 -21.34 -21.75
CA LEU A 554 -10.87 -22.62 -21.09
C LEU A 554 -11.98 -23.64 -21.38
N ALA A 555 -13.24 -23.24 -21.34
CA ALA A 555 -14.38 -24.11 -21.66
C ALA A 555 -14.36 -24.57 -23.13
N ILE A 556 -14.10 -23.66 -24.07
CA ILE A 556 -13.93 -23.99 -25.49
C ILE A 556 -12.75 -24.94 -25.69
N SER A 557 -11.64 -24.69 -25.01
CA SER A 557 -10.44 -25.55 -25.07
C SER A 557 -10.72 -26.96 -24.56
N ALA A 558 -11.53 -27.11 -23.51
CA ALA A 558 -11.95 -28.41 -23.01
C ALA A 558 -12.74 -29.20 -24.07
N VAL A 559 -13.67 -28.54 -24.78
CA VAL A 559 -14.44 -29.15 -25.87
C VAL A 559 -13.53 -29.57 -27.03
N ILE A 560 -12.59 -28.70 -27.43
CA ILE A 560 -11.62 -29.01 -28.50
C ILE A 560 -10.76 -30.21 -28.12
N GLY A 561 -10.24 -30.25 -26.90
CA GLY A 561 -9.43 -31.37 -26.43
C GLY A 561 -10.20 -32.70 -26.42
N LEU A 562 -11.45 -32.69 -25.96
CA LEU A 562 -12.34 -33.85 -26.01
C LEU A 562 -12.56 -34.31 -27.46
N ALA A 563 -12.83 -33.38 -28.38
CA ALA A 563 -13.02 -33.69 -29.80
C ALA A 563 -11.76 -34.33 -30.41
N ARG A 564 -10.57 -33.76 -30.16
CA ARG A 564 -9.30 -34.31 -30.65
C ARG A 564 -8.99 -35.71 -30.12
N VAL A 565 -9.42 -36.02 -28.89
CA VAL A 565 -9.32 -37.39 -28.37
C VAL A 565 -10.25 -38.32 -29.15
N THR A 566 -11.49 -37.90 -29.45
CA THR A 566 -12.44 -38.73 -30.20
C THR A 566 -12.02 -38.95 -31.65
N THR A 567 -11.30 -38.02 -32.27
CA THR A 567 -10.75 -38.17 -33.62
C THR A 567 -9.40 -38.89 -33.67
N GLY A 568 -8.81 -39.23 -32.51
CA GLY A 568 -7.50 -39.88 -32.41
C GLY A 568 -6.30 -38.95 -32.59
N GLU A 569 -6.51 -37.64 -32.67
CA GLU A 569 -5.47 -36.61 -32.82
C GLU A 569 -4.74 -36.26 -31.52
N ALA A 570 -5.34 -36.60 -30.36
CA ALA A 570 -4.76 -36.33 -29.05
C ALA A 570 -4.84 -37.58 -28.15
N PRO A 571 -3.82 -37.82 -27.29
CA PRO A 571 -3.85 -38.93 -26.36
C PRO A 571 -4.83 -38.69 -25.21
N LEU A 572 -5.52 -39.76 -24.79
CA LEU A 572 -6.56 -39.69 -23.77
C LEU A 572 -6.02 -39.22 -22.41
N TYR A 573 -4.99 -39.88 -21.87
CA TYR A 573 -4.54 -39.61 -20.48
C TYR A 573 -3.99 -38.20 -20.26
N PRO A 574 -3.09 -37.65 -21.10
CA PRO A 574 -2.64 -36.26 -20.95
C PRO A 574 -3.77 -35.25 -21.11
N THR A 575 -4.75 -35.54 -21.98
CA THR A 575 -5.96 -34.73 -22.13
C THR A 575 -6.79 -34.73 -20.84
N LEU A 576 -7.04 -35.89 -20.23
CA LEU A 576 -7.77 -35.96 -18.95
C LEU A 576 -7.07 -35.19 -17.82
N ILE A 577 -5.75 -35.30 -17.71
CA ILE A 577 -4.96 -34.53 -16.73
C ILE A 577 -5.12 -33.03 -17.00
N THR A 578 -5.03 -32.62 -18.25
CA THR A 578 -5.18 -31.20 -18.63
C THR A 578 -6.60 -30.69 -18.37
N LEU A 579 -7.62 -31.51 -18.60
CA LEU A 579 -9.01 -31.17 -18.28
C LEU A 579 -9.23 -31.00 -16.76
N ALA A 580 -8.49 -31.74 -15.92
CA ALA A 580 -8.53 -31.54 -14.47
C ALA A 580 -7.96 -30.16 -14.08
N TRP A 581 -6.88 -29.71 -14.73
CA TRP A 581 -6.35 -28.36 -14.56
C TRP A 581 -7.34 -27.29 -15.04
N VAL A 582 -7.96 -27.49 -16.21
CA VAL A 582 -9.03 -26.60 -16.69
C VAL A 582 -10.18 -26.50 -15.68
N ALA A 583 -10.59 -27.63 -15.08
CA ALA A 583 -11.64 -27.63 -14.07
C ALA A 583 -11.23 -26.86 -12.81
N LEU A 584 -9.96 -26.98 -12.37
CA LEU A 584 -9.43 -26.20 -11.25
C LEU A 584 -9.41 -24.69 -11.57
N ASP A 585 -8.92 -24.30 -12.74
CA ASP A 585 -8.88 -22.90 -13.17
C ASP A 585 -10.29 -22.28 -13.26
N LEU A 586 -11.25 -23.03 -13.81
CA LEU A 586 -12.65 -22.62 -13.85
C LEU A 586 -13.25 -22.50 -12.43
N ALA A 587 -12.90 -23.41 -11.52
CA ALA A 587 -13.32 -23.32 -10.13
C ALA A 587 -12.72 -22.09 -9.42
N LEU A 588 -11.45 -21.76 -9.68
CA LEU A 588 -10.80 -20.57 -9.15
C LEU A 588 -11.41 -19.28 -9.71
N LEU A 589 -11.68 -19.23 -11.03
CA LEU A 589 -12.30 -18.08 -11.69
C LEU A 589 -13.79 -17.90 -11.34
N SER A 590 -14.50 -18.96 -10.94
CA SER A 590 -15.95 -18.93 -10.71
C SER A 590 -16.43 -17.84 -9.74
N VAL A 591 -15.58 -17.37 -8.82
CA VAL A 591 -15.88 -16.30 -7.86
C VAL A 591 -16.35 -15.01 -8.54
N VAL A 592 -15.85 -14.73 -9.75
CA VAL A 592 -16.19 -13.50 -10.49
C VAL A 592 -17.64 -13.47 -10.94
N ILE A 593 -18.29 -14.63 -11.11
CA ILE A 593 -19.70 -14.72 -11.47
C ILE A 593 -20.56 -14.23 -10.29
N GLY A 594 -20.23 -14.70 -9.07
CA GLY A 594 -20.88 -14.26 -7.85
C GLY A 594 -20.69 -12.76 -7.61
N ALA A 595 -19.45 -12.28 -7.78
CA ALA A 595 -19.11 -10.87 -7.64
C ALA A 595 -19.84 -9.98 -8.67
N ALA A 596 -19.90 -10.38 -9.93
CA ALA A 596 -20.56 -9.63 -11.00
C ALA A 596 -22.09 -9.56 -10.82
N ARG A 597 -22.68 -10.55 -10.15
CA ARG A 597 -24.12 -10.61 -9.83
C ARG A 597 -24.47 -9.92 -8.52
N TYR A 598 -23.48 -9.60 -7.68
CA TYR A 598 -23.73 -8.99 -6.37
C TYR A 598 -24.34 -7.60 -6.50
N ARG A 599 -25.31 -7.30 -5.64
CA ARG A 599 -26.11 -6.06 -5.64
C ARG A 599 -25.99 -5.27 -4.34
N GLY A 600 -24.99 -5.59 -3.52
CA GLY A 600 -24.87 -5.06 -2.17
C GLY A 600 -25.61 -5.91 -1.13
N PRO A 601 -25.49 -5.52 0.15
CA PRO A 601 -26.05 -6.27 1.27
C PRO A 601 -27.57 -6.16 1.45
N GLY A 602 -28.23 -5.19 0.78
CA GLY A 602 -29.64 -4.85 1.01
C GLY A 602 -29.83 -3.81 2.12
N GLU A 603 -31.07 -3.35 2.33
CA GLU A 603 -31.40 -2.28 3.30
C GLU A 603 -31.53 -2.76 4.76
N ASP A 604 -31.54 -4.08 4.99
CA ASP A 604 -31.87 -4.69 6.29
C ASP A 604 -30.68 -4.87 7.25
N LEU A 605 -29.46 -4.42 6.89
CA LEU A 605 -28.30 -4.57 7.78
C LEU A 605 -28.25 -3.46 8.84
N ALA A 606 -28.59 -3.83 10.07
CA ALA A 606 -28.33 -2.99 11.24
C ALA A 606 -26.83 -2.93 11.54
N GLY A 607 -26.31 -1.73 11.79
CA GLY A 607 -24.92 -1.54 12.19
C GLY A 607 -24.60 -2.15 13.56
N PRO A 608 -23.33 -2.53 13.82
CA PRO A 608 -22.93 -3.22 15.04
C PRO A 608 -22.93 -2.33 16.28
N VAL A 609 -22.82 -1.01 16.08
CA VAL A 609 -22.91 0.01 17.14
C VAL A 609 -24.26 0.73 17.01
N PRO A 610 -25.04 0.86 18.10
CA PRO A 610 -26.30 1.60 18.10
C PRO A 610 -26.12 3.00 17.52
N THR A 611 -27.07 3.44 16.71
CA THR A 611 -27.07 4.81 16.19
C THR A 611 -27.19 5.78 17.38
N PRO A 612 -26.25 6.73 17.56
CA PRO A 612 -26.30 7.65 18.70
C PRO A 612 -27.61 8.46 18.70
N HIS A 613 -28.25 8.57 19.86
CA HIS A 613 -29.54 9.28 19.99
C HIS A 613 -29.45 10.76 19.57
N GLU A 614 -28.30 11.39 19.76
CA GLU A 614 -28.05 12.77 19.35
C GLU A 614 -27.81 12.95 17.86
N LEU A 615 -27.51 11.88 17.09
CA LEU A 615 -27.20 11.97 15.67
C LEU A 615 -28.35 12.62 14.89
N ASN A 616 -29.58 12.12 15.07
CA ASN A 616 -30.76 12.63 14.37
C ASN A 616 -31.03 14.10 14.74
N ARG A 617 -30.86 14.46 16.02
CA ARG A 617 -31.04 15.84 16.50
C ARG A 617 -30.04 16.79 15.83
N VAL A 618 -28.78 16.39 15.72
CA VAL A 618 -27.70 17.18 15.10
C VAL A 618 -27.96 17.32 13.59
N LEU A 619 -28.32 16.23 12.92
CA LEU A 619 -28.65 16.24 11.48
C LEU A 619 -29.82 17.18 11.16
N GLU A 620 -30.92 17.10 11.91
CA GLU A 620 -32.09 17.97 11.73
C GLU A 620 -31.74 19.45 11.91
N SER A 621 -30.97 19.77 12.95
CA SER A 621 -30.59 21.15 13.25
C SER A 621 -29.51 21.72 12.31
N THR A 622 -28.69 20.86 11.72
CA THR A 622 -27.62 21.24 10.79
C THR A 622 -28.17 21.43 9.38
N GLN A 623 -29.12 20.59 8.97
CA GLN A 623 -29.70 20.63 7.62
C GLN A 623 -30.81 21.68 7.43
N GLY A 624 -31.35 22.29 8.48
CA GLY A 624 -32.20 23.49 8.43
C GLY A 624 -33.37 23.43 7.42
N SER A 625 -34.55 22.99 7.86
CA SER A 625 -35.85 23.15 7.18
C SER A 625 -35.83 22.99 5.65
N ARG A 626 -36.01 21.76 5.15
CA ARG A 626 -36.55 21.60 3.79
C ARG A 626 -37.85 22.41 3.71
N PRO A 627 -38.05 23.30 2.73
CA PRO A 627 -39.36 23.88 2.52
C PRO A 627 -40.31 22.72 2.22
N THR A 628 -41.29 22.52 3.09
CA THR A 628 -42.48 21.74 2.77
C THR A 628 -43.15 22.45 1.61
N HIS A 629 -42.94 21.96 0.39
CA HIS A 629 -43.73 22.40 -0.75
C HIS A 629 -45.20 22.01 -0.49
N PRO A 630 -46.15 22.95 -0.66
CA PRO A 630 -47.57 22.70 -0.41
C PRO A 630 -48.18 21.67 -1.35
#